data_AF-A0A952LG15-F1
#
_entry.id   AF-A0A952LG15-F1
#
_cell.length_a   1.000
_cell.length_b   1.000
_cell.length_c   1.000
_cell.angle_alpha   90.00
_cell.angle_beta   90.00
_cell.angle_gamma   90.00
#
_symmetry.space_group_name_H-M   'P 1'
#
loop_
_entity.id
_entity.type
_entity.pdbx_description
1 polymer ?
#
loop_
_entity_poly.entity_id
_entity_poly.type
_entity_poly.pdbx_seq_one_letter_code
_entity_poly.pdbx_strand_id
1 'polypeptide(L)'
;MENNVIGFGLSIRQSVFETNSSSMHSLSISENNQILEQPFKKETTLRGWIEVTGGDFGWGYEELDTSEEKLNYIFQEMYLNSNEETMNQFAQYFKEMTGIELKIDLEMLKSGYIDHQSFGLINDNYHGDFKKMYQFVVSNSSIIIDNDNH
;
A
#
# COMPACT_ATOMS: atom_id res chain seq x y z
N MET A 1 -19.15 12.53 -56.95
CA MET A 1 -19.89 11.36 -56.44
C MET A 1 -18.80 10.35 -56.06
N GLU A 2 -18.16 10.43 -54.89
CA GLU A 2 -18.69 10.04 -53.55
C GLU A 2 -19.32 8.62 -53.62
N ASN A 3 -18.85 7.58 -52.92
CA ASN A 3 -18.46 7.52 -51.51
C ASN A 3 -17.42 6.42 -51.16
N ASN A 4 -16.61 6.70 -50.15
CA ASN A 4 -15.92 5.75 -49.27
C ASN A 4 -16.92 4.94 -48.44
N VAL A 5 -16.67 3.64 -48.22
CA VAL A 5 -17.00 2.97 -46.93
C VAL A 5 -15.95 1.90 -46.65
N ILE A 6 -15.22 2.09 -45.54
CA ILE A 6 -14.29 1.15 -44.92
C ILE A 6 -15.13 0.27 -44.00
N GLY A 7 -15.24 -1.02 -44.30
CA GLY A 7 -15.96 -1.99 -43.46
C GLY A 7 -15.02 -2.60 -42.41
N PHE A 8 -15.10 -2.11 -41.17
CA PHE A 8 -14.51 -2.77 -40.00
C PHE A 8 -15.14 -4.15 -39.81
N GLY A 9 -14.36 -5.21 -40.01
CA GLY A 9 -14.73 -6.56 -39.63
C GLY A 9 -14.62 -6.72 -38.11
N LEU A 10 -15.75 -6.58 -37.41
CA LEU A 10 -15.90 -7.03 -36.03
C LEU A 10 -15.67 -8.55 -35.99
N SER A 11 -14.52 -8.96 -35.44
CA SER A 11 -14.27 -10.36 -35.12
C SER A 11 -14.88 -10.66 -33.75
N ILE A 12 -16.10 -11.19 -33.74
CA ILE A 12 -16.69 -11.76 -32.53
C ILE A 12 -16.06 -13.14 -32.33
N ARG A 13 -15.18 -13.29 -31.33
CA ARG A 13 -14.63 -14.61 -30.97
C ARG A 13 -15.65 -15.37 -30.12
N GLN A 14 -15.91 -16.59 -30.56
CA GLN A 14 -16.82 -17.54 -29.94
C GLN A 14 -16.26 -18.12 -28.65
N SER A 15 -17.17 -18.37 -27.69
CA SER A 15 -17.02 -19.31 -26.57
C SER A 15 -15.74 -19.17 -25.75
N VAL A 16 -15.60 -18.04 -25.06
CA VAL A 16 -14.74 -17.98 -23.88
C VAL A 16 -15.67 -17.97 -22.67
N PHE A 17 -15.66 -19.05 -21.89
CA PHE A 17 -15.98 -18.93 -20.47
C PHE A 17 -14.75 -18.26 -19.85
N GLU A 18 -14.80 -16.94 -19.68
CA GLU A 18 -13.92 -16.26 -18.74
C GLU A 18 -14.59 -16.43 -17.38
N THR A 19 -14.02 -17.29 -16.54
CA THR A 19 -14.21 -17.07 -15.11
C THR A 19 -13.62 -15.69 -14.82
N ASN A 20 -14.48 -14.75 -14.45
CA ASN A 20 -14.07 -13.64 -13.59
C ASN A 20 -13.17 -14.25 -12.49
N SER A 21 -11.89 -13.96 -12.56
CA SER A 21 -11.03 -13.85 -11.38
C SER A 21 -9.78 -13.00 -11.64
N SER A 22 -9.77 -12.15 -12.68
CA SER A 22 -8.70 -11.17 -12.88
C SER A 22 -9.22 -9.80 -12.46
N SER A 23 -9.22 -9.57 -11.15
CA SER A 23 -9.28 -8.23 -10.59
C SER A 23 -8.13 -7.41 -11.17
N MET A 24 -8.42 -6.29 -11.84
CA MET A 24 -7.39 -5.39 -12.31
C MET A 24 -6.89 -4.62 -11.08
N HIS A 25 -5.75 -5.02 -10.54
CA HIS A 25 -5.19 -4.35 -9.37
C HIS A 25 -4.34 -3.17 -9.81
N SER A 26 -4.76 -1.95 -9.45
CA SER A 26 -3.93 -0.76 -9.62
C SER A 26 -3.48 -0.31 -8.25
N LEU A 27 -2.17 -0.37 -8.04
CA LEU A 27 -1.51 0.21 -6.89
C LEU A 27 -0.72 1.43 -7.36
N SER A 28 -1.14 2.63 -6.94
CA SER A 28 -0.48 3.87 -7.35
C SER A 28 0.00 4.65 -6.13
N ILE A 29 1.25 5.11 -6.21
CA ILE A 29 1.83 6.05 -5.25
C ILE A 29 1.73 7.44 -5.88
N SER A 30 0.94 8.33 -5.27
CA SER A 30 0.87 9.70 -5.75
C SER A 30 2.23 10.39 -5.57
N GLU A 31 2.74 11.08 -6.60
CA GLU A 31 4.06 11.74 -6.61
C GLU A 31 4.19 12.95 -5.66
N ASN A 32 3.12 13.31 -4.96
CA ASN A 32 3.14 14.37 -3.96
C ASN A 32 3.97 13.90 -2.76
N ASN A 33 5.21 14.39 -2.70
CA ASN A 33 6.22 13.97 -1.74
C ASN A 33 6.57 15.06 -0.72
N GLN A 34 5.65 15.99 -0.46
CA GLN A 34 5.86 17.00 0.57
C GLN A 34 5.75 16.35 1.93
N ILE A 35 6.83 16.45 2.73
CA ILE A 35 6.84 15.98 4.11
C ILE A 35 5.81 16.79 4.91
N LEU A 36 4.92 16.10 5.60
CA LEU A 36 3.90 16.71 6.44
C LEU A 36 4.55 17.38 7.66
N GLU A 37 4.08 18.56 8.05
CA GLU A 37 4.57 19.25 9.27
C GLU A 37 4.22 18.48 10.55
N GLN A 38 3.09 17.77 10.54
CA GLN A 38 2.61 16.92 11.64
C GLN A 38 2.08 15.60 11.06
N PRO A 39 2.97 14.65 10.71
CA PRO A 39 2.57 13.40 10.05
C PRO A 39 1.78 12.48 10.98
N PHE A 40 1.87 12.66 12.29
CA PHE A 40 1.18 11.85 13.30
C PHE A 40 0.30 12.71 14.21
N LYS A 41 -0.76 12.11 14.75
CA LYS A 41 -1.68 12.77 15.68
C LYS A 41 -0.95 13.23 16.94
N LYS A 42 -1.34 14.37 17.50
CA LYS A 42 -0.70 14.96 18.69
C LYS A 42 -0.75 14.02 19.88
N GLU A 43 -1.86 13.29 20.06
CA GLU A 43 -2.05 12.32 21.13
C GLU A 43 -1.00 11.20 21.05
N THR A 44 -0.71 10.73 19.84
CA THR A 44 0.33 9.74 19.56
C THR A 44 1.72 10.28 19.91
N THR A 45 2.03 11.51 19.50
CA THR A 45 3.30 12.17 19.84
C THR A 45 3.45 12.38 21.36
N LEU A 46 2.36 12.70 22.07
CA LEU A 46 2.35 12.87 23.53
C LEU A 46 2.52 11.54 24.27
N ARG A 47 1.95 10.45 23.74
CA ARG A 47 2.14 9.09 24.27
C ARG A 47 3.57 8.58 24.04
N GLY A 48 4.22 9.07 22.98
CA GLY A 48 5.56 8.64 22.57
C GLY A 48 5.56 7.29 21.84
N TRP A 49 4.40 6.74 21.48
CA TRP A 49 4.30 5.49 20.74
C TRP A 49 3.08 5.42 19.81
N ILE A 50 3.22 4.66 18.72
CA ILE A 50 2.18 4.30 17.74
C ILE A 50 1.92 2.79 17.84
N GLU A 51 0.64 2.40 17.81
CA GLU A 51 0.26 1.00 17.65
C GLU A 51 0.25 0.64 16.17
N VAL A 52 0.91 -0.46 15.81
CA VAL A 52 0.94 -1.00 14.45
C VAL A 52 0.29 -2.36 14.48
N THR A 53 -0.93 -2.43 13.95
CA THR A 53 -1.76 -3.64 13.93
C THR A 53 -1.83 -4.28 12.55
N GLY A 54 -1.40 -3.57 11.51
CA GLY A 54 -1.67 -3.97 10.13
C GLY A 54 -3.14 -3.73 9.77
N GLY A 55 -3.66 -4.56 8.88
CA GLY A 55 -5.03 -4.45 8.41
C GLY A 55 -5.32 -5.42 7.27
N ASP A 56 -6.56 -5.35 6.78
CA ASP A 56 -7.01 -6.04 5.57
C ASP A 56 -7.05 -5.03 4.42
N PHE A 57 -6.27 -5.27 3.38
CA PHE A 57 -6.11 -4.39 2.24
C PHE A 57 -6.36 -5.14 0.94
N GLY A 58 -7.01 -4.50 -0.03
CA GLY A 58 -7.18 -5.05 -1.38
C GLY A 58 -8.53 -5.69 -1.66
N TRP A 59 -9.54 -5.51 -0.79
CA TRP A 59 -10.89 -6.07 -1.00
C TRP A 59 -11.77 -5.22 -1.90
N GLY A 60 -11.42 -3.95 -2.12
CA GLY A 60 -12.18 -3.00 -2.92
C GLY A 60 -11.35 -1.74 -3.18
N TYR A 61 -12.04 -0.63 -3.42
CA TYR A 61 -11.38 0.68 -3.50
C TYR A 61 -10.99 1.17 -2.11
N GLU A 62 -9.70 1.41 -1.89
CA GLU A 62 -9.14 2.01 -0.69
C GLU A 62 -8.12 3.09 -1.08
N GLU A 63 -8.16 4.23 -0.39
CA GLU A 63 -7.14 5.27 -0.49
C GLU A 63 -6.51 5.45 0.90
N LEU A 64 -5.25 5.05 1.03
CA LEU A 64 -4.48 5.19 2.27
C LEU A 64 -3.66 6.48 2.18
N ASP A 65 -4.20 7.57 2.72
CA ASP A 65 -3.60 8.91 2.61
C ASP A 65 -2.93 9.37 3.92
N THR A 66 -3.26 8.74 5.06
CA THR A 66 -2.66 9.09 6.34
C THR A 66 -1.34 8.36 6.58
N SER A 67 -0.44 8.99 7.34
CA SER A 67 0.83 8.33 7.73
C SER A 67 0.61 7.07 8.55
N GLU A 68 -0.47 7.00 9.35
CA GLU A 68 -0.80 5.83 10.17
C GLU A 68 -1.27 4.66 9.29
N GLU A 69 -2.12 4.90 8.29
CA GLU A 69 -2.57 3.86 7.35
C GLU A 69 -1.41 3.36 6.49
N LYS A 70 -0.58 4.27 5.97
CA LYS A 70 0.64 3.90 5.24
C LYS A 70 1.57 3.07 6.10
N LEU A 71 1.77 3.45 7.37
CA LEU A 71 2.61 2.68 8.28
C LEU A 71 2.06 1.25 8.50
N ASN A 72 0.75 1.11 8.71
CA ASN A 72 0.12 -0.21 8.86
C ASN A 72 0.25 -1.06 7.59
N TYR A 73 0.08 -0.46 6.41
CA TYR A 73 0.28 -1.15 5.13
C TYR A 73 1.71 -1.66 4.98
N ILE A 74 2.72 -0.82 5.25
CA ILE A 74 4.13 -1.22 5.18
C ILE A 74 4.42 -2.40 6.10
N PHE A 75 3.98 -2.33 7.37
CA PHE A 75 4.24 -3.40 8.32
C PHE A 75 3.49 -4.69 7.98
N GLN A 76 2.28 -4.59 7.42
CA GLN A 76 1.55 -5.75 6.90
C GLN A 76 2.31 -6.40 5.73
N GLU A 77 2.84 -5.61 4.80
CA GLU A 77 3.63 -6.13 3.68
C GLU A 77 4.97 -6.73 4.16
N MET A 78 5.68 -6.05 5.08
CA MET A 78 6.92 -6.57 5.67
C MET A 78 6.69 -7.88 6.44
N TYR A 79 5.58 -8.02 7.14
CA TYR A 79 5.23 -9.27 7.83
C TYR A 79 5.07 -10.44 6.85
N LEU A 80 4.50 -10.18 5.68
CA LEU A 80 4.26 -11.20 4.64
C LEU A 80 5.49 -11.50 3.77
N ASN A 81 6.40 -10.53 3.58
CA ASN A 81 7.53 -10.62 2.63
C ASN A 81 8.92 -10.65 3.26
N SER A 82 9.04 -10.20 4.50
CA SER A 82 10.31 -10.00 5.18
C SER A 82 10.36 -10.83 6.47
N ASN A 83 11.41 -10.63 7.24
CA ASN A 83 11.54 -11.23 8.56
C ASN A 83 11.35 -10.17 9.65
N GLU A 84 11.15 -10.66 10.88
CA GLU A 84 10.99 -9.83 12.06
C GLU A 84 12.20 -8.90 12.30
N GLU A 85 13.41 -9.31 11.89
CA GLU A 85 14.61 -8.48 12.01
C GLU A 85 14.51 -7.21 11.14
N THR A 86 14.09 -7.32 9.89
CA THR A 86 13.89 -6.17 9.00
C THR A 86 12.81 -5.23 9.53
N MET A 87 11.72 -5.77 10.07
CA MET A 87 10.67 -4.96 10.73
C MET A 87 11.21 -4.18 11.92
N ASN A 88 11.99 -4.85 12.78
CA ASN A 88 12.61 -4.22 13.94
C ASN A 88 13.65 -3.15 13.54
N GLN A 89 14.42 -3.38 12.48
CA GLN A 89 15.36 -2.39 11.95
C GLN A 89 14.64 -1.14 11.42
N PHE A 90 13.52 -1.32 10.71
CA PHE A 90 12.72 -0.19 10.25
C PHE A 90 12.05 0.56 11.42
N ALA A 91 11.53 -0.16 12.42
CA ALA A 91 10.98 0.45 13.63
C ALA A 91 12.03 1.26 14.41
N GLN A 92 13.26 0.76 14.50
CA GLN A 92 14.37 1.48 15.09
C GLN A 92 14.72 2.75 14.30
N TYR A 93 14.82 2.64 12.97
CA TYR A 93 15.05 3.79 12.09
C TYR A 93 13.95 4.86 12.27
N PHE A 94 12.70 4.43 12.31
CA PHE A 94 11.55 5.31 12.52
C PHE A 94 11.64 6.06 13.85
N LYS A 95 12.01 5.35 14.94
CA LYS A 95 12.22 5.95 16.26
C LYS A 95 13.37 6.95 16.28
N GLU A 96 14.46 6.68 15.56
CA GLU A 96 15.58 7.62 15.43
C GLU A 96 15.18 8.91 14.71
N MET A 97 14.30 8.82 13.71
CA MET A 97 13.84 9.98 12.92
C MET A 97 12.76 10.80 13.62
N THR A 98 11.88 10.17 14.41
CA THR A 98 10.68 10.82 14.97
C THR A 98 10.70 10.96 16.49
N GLY A 99 11.52 10.17 17.18
CA GLY A 99 11.44 9.99 18.63
C GLY A 99 10.26 9.13 19.11
N ILE A 100 9.45 8.59 18.18
CA ILE A 100 8.23 7.83 18.49
C ILE A 100 8.53 6.32 18.40
N GLU A 101 8.09 5.57 19.41
CA GLU A 101 8.22 4.11 19.43
C GLU A 101 7.08 3.42 18.67
N LEU A 102 7.38 2.36 17.92
CA LEU A 102 6.36 1.54 17.28
C LEU A 102 6.08 0.30 18.14
N LYS A 103 4.83 0.12 18.56
CA LYS A 103 4.33 -1.09 19.21
C LYS A 103 3.67 -1.97 18.18
N ILE A 104 4.40 -2.98 17.73
CA ILE A 104 3.97 -3.88 16.68
C ILE A 104 3.16 -5.02 17.30
N ASP A 105 1.90 -5.17 16.90
CA ASP A 105 1.05 -6.30 17.30
C ASP A 105 1.17 -7.42 16.26
N LEU A 106 2.00 -8.42 16.55
CA LEU A 106 2.24 -9.56 15.67
C LEU A 106 1.02 -10.46 15.50
N GLU A 107 0.12 -10.54 16.49
CA GLU A 107 -1.10 -11.36 16.38
C GLU A 107 -2.10 -10.69 15.43
N MET A 108 -2.22 -9.35 15.49
CA MET A 108 -3.03 -8.59 14.54
C MET A 108 -2.46 -8.66 13.12
N LEU A 109 -1.15 -8.48 12.94
CA LEU A 109 -0.50 -8.62 11.63
C LEU A 109 -0.71 -10.00 11.00
N LYS A 110 -0.69 -11.05 11.83
CA LYS A 110 -0.96 -12.42 11.40
C LYS A 110 -2.40 -12.64 10.95
N SER A 111 -3.34 -11.90 11.52
CA SER A 111 -4.75 -11.94 11.11
C SER A 111 -5.05 -11.06 9.89
N GLY A 112 -4.21 -10.07 9.62
CA GLY A 112 -4.34 -9.16 8.49
C GLY A 112 -3.99 -9.80 7.15
N TYR A 113 -4.42 -9.13 6.09
CA TYR A 113 -4.34 -9.62 4.73
C TYR A 113 -3.96 -8.49 3.76
N ILE A 114 -3.15 -8.80 2.75
CA ILE A 114 -2.99 -7.97 1.57
C ILE A 114 -3.36 -8.86 0.38
N ASP A 115 -4.29 -8.41 -0.45
CA ASP A 115 -4.63 -9.12 -1.68
C ASP A 115 -3.37 -9.40 -2.49
N HIS A 116 -3.26 -10.62 -3.02
CA HIS A 116 -2.05 -11.11 -3.69
C HIS A 116 -1.62 -10.21 -4.86
N GLN A 117 -2.54 -9.42 -5.43
CA GLN A 117 -2.27 -8.48 -6.51
C GLN A 117 -1.86 -7.09 -6.02
N SER A 118 -2.12 -6.75 -4.75
CA SER A 118 -1.67 -5.53 -4.03
C SER A 118 -0.29 -5.67 -3.40
N PHE A 119 0.41 -6.75 -3.71
CA PHE A 119 1.61 -7.15 -3.02
C PHE A 119 2.89 -6.73 -3.76
N GLY A 120 3.96 -6.39 -3.03
CA GLY A 120 5.28 -6.15 -3.61
C GLY A 120 5.69 -4.68 -3.74
N LEU A 121 4.82 -3.73 -3.38
CA LEU A 121 5.11 -2.30 -3.48
C LEU A 121 6.40 -1.91 -2.74
N ILE A 122 6.59 -2.43 -1.52
CA ILE A 122 7.72 -2.04 -0.68
C ILE A 122 9.03 -2.60 -1.23
N ASN A 123 9.02 -3.87 -1.62
CA ASN A 123 10.21 -4.51 -2.17
C ASN A 123 10.58 -3.98 -3.57
N ASP A 124 9.60 -3.69 -4.41
CA ASP A 124 9.83 -3.26 -5.79
C ASP A 124 10.22 -1.77 -5.89
N ASN A 125 9.65 -0.89 -5.05
CA ASN A 125 9.92 0.55 -5.13
C ASN A 125 11.05 1.02 -4.21
N TYR A 126 11.23 0.36 -3.07
CA TYR A 126 12.17 0.83 -2.05
C TYR A 126 13.34 -0.12 -1.83
N HIS A 127 13.25 -1.40 -2.22
CA HIS A 127 14.34 -2.39 -2.07
C HIS A 127 14.95 -2.41 -0.65
N GLY A 128 14.14 -2.22 0.39
CA GLY A 128 14.61 -2.14 1.78
C GLY A 128 15.27 -0.80 2.18
N ASP A 129 15.16 0.25 1.36
CA ASP A 129 15.62 1.59 1.71
C ASP A 129 14.69 2.25 2.75
N PHE A 130 15.04 2.07 4.02
CA PHE A 130 14.29 2.62 5.16
C PHE A 130 14.10 4.13 5.10
N LYS A 131 15.03 4.87 4.49
CA LYS A 131 14.88 6.32 4.36
C LYS A 131 13.73 6.66 3.43
N LYS A 132 13.65 6.00 2.27
CA LYS A 132 12.56 6.22 1.32
C LYS A 132 11.23 5.73 1.87
N MET A 133 11.21 4.59 2.56
CA MET A 133 10.02 4.08 3.24
C MET A 133 9.51 5.08 4.29
N TYR A 134 10.42 5.60 5.12
CA TYR A 134 10.08 6.65 6.08
C TYR A 134 9.54 7.90 5.40
N GLN A 135 10.22 8.42 4.38
CA GLN A 135 9.80 9.61 3.63
C GLN A 135 8.40 9.44 3.03
N PHE A 136 8.13 8.25 2.51
CA PHE A 136 6.81 7.88 1.99
C PHE A 136 5.74 7.85 3.09
N VAL A 137 6.04 7.30 4.26
CA VAL A 137 5.11 7.30 5.41
C VAL A 137 4.74 8.73 5.80
N VAL A 138 5.72 9.64 5.89
CA VAL A 138 5.51 10.99 6.42
C VAL A 138 5.20 12.05 5.36
N SER A 139 5.13 11.70 4.09
CA SER A 139 4.74 12.62 3.01
C SER A 139 3.22 12.69 2.85
N ASN A 140 2.76 13.61 2.01
CA ASN A 140 1.37 13.68 1.55
C ASN A 140 1.07 12.71 0.39
N SER A 141 1.86 11.65 0.23
CA SER A 141 1.56 10.60 -0.75
C SER A 141 0.44 9.70 -0.27
N SER A 142 -0.34 9.14 -1.20
CA SER A 142 -1.33 8.09 -0.90
C SER A 142 -0.98 6.77 -1.56
N ILE A 143 -1.52 5.68 -1.01
CA ILE A 143 -1.64 4.37 -1.68
C ILE A 143 -3.08 4.27 -2.18
N ILE A 144 -3.25 4.16 -3.48
CA ILE A 144 -4.55 3.85 -4.07
C ILE A 144 -4.56 2.36 -4.36
N ILE A 145 -5.49 1.65 -3.73
CA ILE A 145 -5.75 0.23 -3.91
C ILE A 145 -7.09 0.16 -4.62
N ASP A 146 -7.12 -0.37 -5.84
CA ASP A 146 -8.39 -0.57 -6.55
C ASP A 146 -8.55 -2.06 -6.91
N ASN A 147 -9.71 -2.61 -6.57
CA ASN A 147 -10.09 -3.98 -6.87
C ASN A 147 -11.49 -3.97 -7.52
N ASP A 148 -11.56 -4.49 -8.75
CA ASP A 148 -12.78 -4.63 -9.56
C ASP A 148 -13.82 -5.63 -9.02
N ASN A 149 -13.71 -6.11 -7.76
CA ASN A 149 -14.67 -7.03 -7.15
C ASN A 149 -15.98 -6.34 -6.69
N HIS A 150 -16.56 -5.50 -7.56
CA HIS A 150 -17.86 -4.84 -7.39
C HIS A 150 -19.01 -5.62 -8.04
#